data_AF-A0A7C2HZ05-F1
#
_entry.id   AF-A0A7C2HZ05-F1
#
_cell.length_a   1.000
_cell.length_b   1.000
_cell.length_c   1.000
_cell.angle_alpha   90.00
_cell.angle_beta   90.00
_cell.angle_gamma   90.00
#
_symmetry.space_group_name_H-M   'P 1'
#
loop_
_entity.id
_entity.type
_entity.pdbx_description
1 polymer ?
#
loop_
_entity_poly.entity_id
_entity_poly.type
_entity_poly.pdbx_seq_one_letter_code
_entity_poly.pdbx_strand_id
1 'polypeptide(L)'
;MPGPRARRAPRSPCPVRPQSPPRTHLGRPTPPRRTRPHAEDCRLAPAHGQPVPRCRTGVRRRGRAGPRRGFASRARPPRHRPTRYCPRGRTASHSSAVRICVVIPAFNEERLLGRTLQAVQQASAAFLTRGWDRETIVCDNNSTDATPRIAAAAGARVVFEPVNQIARARNRGAAAATGDWLIFLDADSQPTRALFEEVARVIEAGRAIAGGCTLTMQTSHRVARWILAGWNLLSRMGGWLAGAFIFIETPAFRQLGGFNEALYVAEEIEFTQRLKRLARKAGRPIVILHRHPLLTSDRKVRLYGPGEHLRFWWQALRAPRQTMTCRDACPVWYDGRR
;
A
#
# COMPACT_ATOMS: atom_id res chain seq x y z
N MET A 1 41.55 4.39 58.11
CA MET A 1 41.28 3.07 57.49
C MET A 1 40.53 3.26 56.17
N PRO A 2 41.23 3.32 55.02
CA PRO A 2 40.60 3.39 53.70
C PRO A 2 40.46 1.99 53.08
N GLY A 3 39.29 1.70 52.50
CA GLY A 3 38.91 0.40 51.95
C GLY A 3 39.56 0.01 50.60
N PRO A 4 39.43 -1.25 50.17
CA PRO A 4 40.14 -1.77 49.01
C PRO A 4 39.45 -1.41 47.68
N ARG A 5 40.26 -0.94 46.71
CA ARG A 5 39.84 -0.66 45.33
C ARG A 5 39.67 -1.97 44.55
N ALA A 6 38.49 -2.17 43.96
CA ALA A 6 38.21 -3.27 43.04
C ALA A 6 38.98 -3.10 41.70
N ARG A 7 39.72 -4.14 41.30
CA ARG A 7 40.40 -4.22 40.00
C ARG A 7 39.39 -4.51 38.89
N ARG A 8 39.42 -3.72 37.81
CA ARG A 8 38.65 -3.97 36.57
C ARG A 8 39.26 -5.13 35.79
N ALA A 9 38.43 -6.07 35.33
CA ALA A 9 38.81 -7.12 34.40
C ALA A 9 39.10 -6.56 32.99
N PRO A 10 40.03 -7.16 32.21
CA PRO A 10 40.37 -6.71 30.87
C PRO A 10 39.25 -7.04 29.86
N ARG A 11 39.01 -6.14 28.90
CA ARG A 11 38.05 -6.32 27.82
C ARG A 11 38.62 -7.26 26.76
N SER A 12 37.85 -8.28 26.37
CA SER A 12 38.14 -9.18 25.26
C SER A 12 38.18 -8.42 23.91
N PRO A 13 39.15 -8.69 23.02
CA PRO A 13 39.19 -8.06 21.70
C PRO A 13 38.15 -8.65 20.75
N CYS A 14 37.59 -7.79 19.88
CA CYS A 14 36.63 -8.17 18.83
C CYS A 14 37.25 -9.15 17.81
N PRO A 15 36.49 -10.13 17.29
CA PRO A 15 36.97 -11.03 16.25
C PRO A 15 37.15 -10.30 14.91
N VAL A 16 38.27 -10.59 14.26
CA VAL A 16 38.73 -10.10 12.97
C VAL A 16 37.78 -10.57 11.84
N ARG A 17 37.49 -9.69 10.86
CA ARG A 17 36.72 -10.01 9.65
C ARG A 17 37.39 -11.14 8.84
N PRO A 18 36.64 -12.11 8.28
CA PRO A 18 37.22 -13.05 7.33
C PRO A 18 37.61 -12.34 6.03
N GLN A 19 38.81 -12.63 5.54
CA GLN A 19 39.31 -12.20 4.24
C GLN A 19 38.52 -12.89 3.12
N SER A 20 38.18 -12.16 2.06
CA SER A 20 37.50 -12.69 0.88
C SER A 20 38.45 -13.54 0.02
N PRO A 21 38.02 -14.67 -0.56
CA PRO A 21 38.85 -15.48 -1.44
C PRO A 21 39.09 -14.79 -2.80
N PRO A 22 40.17 -15.15 -3.53
CA PRO A 22 40.56 -14.49 -4.78
C PRO A 22 39.60 -14.79 -5.92
N ARG A 23 39.33 -13.77 -6.76
CA ARG A 23 38.52 -13.87 -7.97
C ARG A 23 39.24 -14.68 -9.04
N THR A 24 38.71 -15.85 -9.38
CA THR A 24 39.06 -16.58 -10.60
C THR A 24 38.36 -15.94 -11.81
N HIS A 25 39.16 -15.54 -12.81
CA HIS A 25 38.69 -15.08 -14.11
C HIS A 25 38.20 -16.28 -14.94
N LEU A 26 36.89 -16.39 -15.13
CA LEU A 26 36.30 -17.23 -16.18
C LEU A 26 35.79 -16.33 -17.31
N GLY A 27 36.27 -16.64 -18.52
CA GLY A 27 36.13 -15.82 -19.73
C GLY A 27 34.69 -15.57 -20.17
N ARG A 28 34.48 -14.39 -20.77
CA ARG A 28 33.24 -14.03 -21.48
C ARG A 28 33.19 -14.75 -22.83
N PRO A 29 32.06 -15.37 -23.21
CA PRO A 29 31.86 -15.79 -24.59
C PRO A 29 31.50 -14.60 -25.48
N THR A 30 32.14 -14.55 -26.65
CA THR A 30 31.95 -13.62 -27.76
C THR A 30 30.57 -13.77 -28.42
N PRO A 31 29.90 -12.69 -28.87
CA PRO A 31 28.64 -12.80 -29.61
C PRO A 31 28.89 -13.08 -31.10
N PRO A 32 28.07 -13.91 -31.78
CA PRO A 32 28.20 -14.12 -33.21
C PRO A 32 27.70 -12.91 -34.02
N ARG A 33 28.41 -12.66 -35.13
CA ARG A 33 28.26 -11.54 -36.07
C ARG A 33 26.93 -11.58 -36.83
N ARG A 34 26.41 -10.38 -37.10
CA ARG A 34 25.32 -10.11 -38.04
C ARG A 34 25.72 -10.48 -39.47
N THR A 35 24.82 -11.15 -40.19
CA THR A 35 24.85 -11.27 -41.65
C THR A 35 23.46 -10.97 -42.23
N ARG A 36 23.39 -9.90 -43.04
CA ARG A 36 22.43 -9.63 -44.13
C ARG A 36 23.19 -8.71 -45.10
N PRO A 37 22.90 -8.66 -46.42
CA PRO A 37 21.60 -8.97 -47.05
C PRO A 37 21.68 -9.76 -48.37
N HIS A 38 20.53 -10.20 -48.89
CA HIS A 38 20.28 -10.24 -50.34
C HIS A 38 18.87 -9.73 -50.60
N ALA A 39 18.76 -8.89 -51.62
CA ALA A 39 17.57 -8.25 -52.15
C ALA A 39 17.18 -8.92 -53.48
N GLU A 40 15.88 -8.95 -53.78
CA GLU A 40 15.22 -8.94 -55.09
C GLU A 40 13.70 -9.02 -54.81
N ASP A 41 12.96 -7.92 -54.99
CA ASP A 41 12.00 -7.64 -56.10
C ASP A 41 10.76 -8.57 -56.10
N CYS A 42 9.49 -8.16 -56.24
CA CYS A 42 8.91 -7.01 -56.92
C CYS A 42 7.39 -6.86 -56.54
N ARG A 43 6.90 -5.60 -56.53
CA ARG A 43 5.58 -5.06 -56.97
C ARG A 43 4.24 -5.55 -56.35
N LEU A 44 3.50 -4.62 -55.72
CA LEU A 44 2.28 -3.96 -56.24
C LEU A 44 1.55 -3.14 -55.13
N ALA A 45 1.34 -1.84 -55.39
CA ALA A 45 0.36 -0.94 -54.77
C ALA A 45 -0.81 -0.73 -55.78
N PRO A 46 -1.97 -0.05 -55.51
CA PRO A 46 -2.05 1.35 -55.03
C PRO A 46 -3.23 1.67 -54.05
N ALA A 47 -3.08 2.65 -53.16
CA ALA A 47 -3.61 4.03 -53.15
C ALA A 47 -5.08 4.23 -52.73
N HIS A 48 -5.30 5.11 -51.74
CA HIS A 48 -6.12 6.33 -51.84
C HIS A 48 -6.07 7.10 -50.50
N GLY A 49 -5.95 8.43 -50.57
CA GLY A 49 -5.87 9.31 -49.42
C GLY A 49 -6.69 10.59 -49.57
N GLN A 50 -6.96 11.19 -48.39
CA GLN A 50 -7.09 12.64 -48.08
C GLN A 50 -8.39 13.34 -48.55
N PRO A 51 -8.88 14.44 -47.90
CA PRO A 51 -8.06 15.53 -47.37
C PRO A 51 -8.50 16.27 -46.08
N VAL A 52 -7.57 17.11 -45.61
CA VAL A 52 -7.61 18.12 -44.54
C VAL A 52 -8.01 19.50 -45.12
N PRO A 53 -8.69 20.43 -44.42
CA PRO A 53 -8.90 21.79 -44.92
C PRO A 53 -7.88 22.81 -44.37
N ARG A 54 -7.36 23.64 -45.26
CA ARG A 54 -6.56 24.85 -45.01
C ARG A 54 -7.35 26.13 -45.33
N CYS A 55 -6.95 27.20 -44.66
CA CYS A 55 -7.48 28.57 -44.66
C CYS A 55 -7.67 29.26 -46.02
N ARG A 56 -8.57 30.25 -46.06
CA ARG A 56 -8.57 31.38 -47.02
C ARG A 56 -8.57 32.75 -46.31
N THR A 57 -7.45 33.44 -46.51
CA THR A 57 -7.25 34.87 -46.84
C THR A 57 -8.33 35.92 -46.57
N GLY A 58 -7.91 37.04 -45.96
CA GLY A 58 -8.62 38.32 -45.98
C GLY A 58 -7.75 39.48 -45.46
N VAL A 59 -7.02 40.13 -46.36
CA VAL A 59 -6.20 41.33 -46.13
C VAL A 59 -7.09 42.56 -45.86
N ARG A 60 -6.77 43.41 -44.87
CA ARG A 60 -6.88 44.88 -44.96
C ARG A 60 -6.19 45.64 -43.79
N ARG A 61 -5.13 46.36 -44.19
CA ARG A 61 -4.57 47.67 -43.76
C ARG A 61 -4.74 48.17 -42.31
N ARG A 62 -3.59 48.43 -41.66
CA ARG A 62 -3.43 49.40 -40.55
C ARG A 62 -3.18 50.81 -41.11
N GLY A 63 -3.91 51.80 -40.62
CA GLY A 63 -3.67 53.23 -40.79
C GLY A 63 -3.62 53.94 -39.43
N ARG A 64 -2.70 54.89 -39.29
CA ARG A 64 -2.28 55.63 -38.08
C ARG A 64 -3.14 56.87 -37.77
N ALA A 65 -3.03 57.33 -36.51
CA ALA A 65 -3.21 58.70 -35.96
C ALA A 65 -4.64 59.29 -36.05
N GLY A 66 -5.25 59.93 -35.05
CA GLY A 66 -4.84 60.89 -34.03
C GLY A 66 -6.12 61.61 -33.52
N PRO A 67 -6.06 62.50 -32.51
CA PRO A 67 -7.11 62.62 -31.49
C PRO A 67 -8.05 63.83 -31.65
N ARG A 68 -9.33 63.74 -31.26
CA ARG A 68 -10.15 64.90 -30.86
C ARG A 68 -11.23 64.56 -29.82
N ARG A 69 -11.42 65.56 -28.94
CA ARG A 69 -12.28 65.63 -27.74
C ARG A 69 -13.77 65.59 -28.09
N GLY A 70 -14.59 65.13 -27.14
CA GLY A 70 -16.04 65.35 -27.15
C GLY A 70 -16.76 64.65 -25.99
N PHE A 71 -17.18 65.43 -25.01
CA PHE A 71 -18.08 65.02 -23.92
C PHE A 71 -19.38 64.41 -24.48
N ALA A 72 -19.82 63.27 -23.94
CA ALA A 72 -21.24 62.95 -23.82
C ALA A 72 -21.48 61.83 -22.80
N SER A 73 -22.61 61.94 -22.13
CA SER A 73 -23.00 61.30 -20.88
C SER A 73 -23.53 59.86 -21.01
N ARG A 74 -23.67 59.21 -19.84
CA ARG A 74 -24.60 58.12 -19.47
C ARG A 74 -24.20 56.70 -19.88
N ALA A 75 -23.86 55.89 -18.87
CA ALA A 75 -24.69 54.79 -18.35
C ALA A 75 -23.83 53.88 -17.45
N ARG A 76 -24.30 53.61 -16.22
CA ARG A 76 -23.69 52.59 -15.34
C ARG A 76 -23.88 51.20 -15.97
N PRO A 77 -22.84 50.36 -16.09
CA PRO A 77 -23.03 48.98 -16.53
C PRO A 77 -23.72 48.15 -15.43
N PRO A 78 -24.54 47.15 -15.80
CA PRO A 78 -25.22 46.29 -14.84
C PRO A 78 -24.21 45.42 -14.08
N ARG A 79 -24.47 45.23 -12.78
CA ARG A 79 -23.69 44.36 -11.89
C ARG A 79 -23.74 42.92 -12.40
N HIS A 80 -22.59 42.38 -12.82
CA HIS A 80 -22.42 40.95 -13.05
C HIS A 80 -22.73 40.17 -11.75
N ARG A 81 -23.85 39.45 -11.72
CA ARG A 81 -24.01 38.31 -10.81
C ARG A 81 -23.09 37.20 -11.29
N PRO A 82 -22.23 36.60 -10.45
CA PRO A 82 -21.50 35.42 -10.85
C PRO A 82 -22.50 34.29 -11.10
N THR A 83 -22.51 33.80 -12.34
CA THR A 83 -23.21 32.58 -12.73
C THR A 83 -22.71 31.46 -11.84
N ARG A 84 -23.63 30.83 -11.10
CA ARG A 84 -23.35 29.58 -10.39
C ARG A 84 -22.87 28.57 -11.43
N TYR A 85 -21.60 28.23 -11.35
CA TYR A 85 -21.05 27.07 -12.03
C TYR A 85 -21.79 25.84 -11.49
N CYS A 86 -22.79 25.39 -12.23
CA CYS A 86 -23.45 24.12 -12.02
C CYS A 86 -22.63 23.10 -12.82
N PRO A 87 -21.81 22.24 -12.21
CA PRO A 87 -21.11 21.22 -12.98
C PRO A 87 -22.20 20.29 -13.56
N ARG A 88 -22.39 20.40 -14.88
CA ARG A 88 -23.25 19.48 -15.63
C ARG A 88 -22.80 18.06 -15.29
N GLY A 89 -23.77 17.27 -14.84
CA GLY A 89 -23.58 15.88 -14.49
C GLY A 89 -22.86 15.15 -15.61
N ARG A 90 -21.77 14.47 -15.24
CA ARG A 90 -21.20 13.41 -16.06
C ARG A 90 -22.23 12.28 -16.10
N THR A 91 -23.04 12.23 -17.15
CA THR A 91 -23.65 10.99 -17.62
C THR A 91 -22.55 10.17 -18.29
N ALA A 92 -21.81 9.40 -17.49
CA ALA A 92 -20.93 8.35 -17.98
C ALA A 92 -21.57 7.00 -17.62
N SER A 93 -22.47 6.57 -18.51
CA SER A 93 -22.84 5.16 -18.69
C SER A 93 -21.57 4.39 -19.03
N HIS A 94 -20.97 3.74 -18.02
CA HIS A 94 -20.19 2.50 -18.04
C HIS A 94 -20.11 2.10 -16.56
N SER A 95 -21.02 1.25 -16.09
CA SER A 95 -20.85 0.62 -14.76
C SER A 95 -19.71 -0.38 -14.89
N SER A 96 -18.47 0.09 -14.92
CA SER A 96 -17.32 -0.77 -14.65
C SER A 96 -17.53 -1.30 -13.24
N ALA A 97 -17.77 -2.61 -13.12
CA ALA A 97 -17.81 -3.31 -11.85
C ALA A 97 -16.64 -2.85 -10.98
N VAL A 98 -16.91 -2.47 -9.73
CA VAL A 98 -15.85 -2.11 -8.78
C VAL A 98 -14.90 -3.30 -8.66
N ARG A 99 -13.59 -3.04 -8.74
CA ARG A 99 -12.58 -4.08 -8.56
C ARG A 99 -11.88 -3.95 -7.21
N ILE A 100 -11.86 -5.05 -6.45
CA ILE A 100 -11.15 -5.15 -5.17
C ILE A 100 -9.85 -5.93 -5.35
N CYS A 101 -8.73 -5.41 -4.85
CA CYS A 101 -7.48 -6.15 -4.76
C CYS A 101 -7.12 -6.40 -3.29
N VAL A 102 -7.04 -7.67 -2.90
CA VAL A 102 -6.52 -8.06 -1.58
C VAL A 102 -5.00 -8.24 -1.68
N VAL A 103 -4.24 -7.44 -0.95
CA VAL A 103 -2.78 -7.46 -0.92
C VAL A 103 -2.30 -8.06 0.41
N ILE A 104 -1.59 -9.18 0.33
CA ILE A 104 -1.13 -9.94 1.49
C ILE A 104 0.40 -9.96 1.52
N PRO A 105 1.08 -9.18 2.39
CA PRO A 105 2.51 -9.35 2.62
C PRO A 105 2.76 -10.66 3.38
N ALA A 106 3.61 -11.53 2.86
CA ALA A 106 3.93 -12.83 3.46
C ALA A 106 5.44 -13.02 3.59
N PHE A 107 5.90 -13.51 4.74
CA PHE A 107 7.29 -13.91 4.96
C PHE A 107 7.32 -15.14 5.87
N ASN A 108 7.74 -16.29 5.35
CA ASN A 108 7.79 -17.55 6.08
C ASN A 108 6.46 -17.91 6.79
N GLU A 109 5.37 -17.96 6.02
CA GLU A 109 3.99 -18.19 6.50
C GLU A 109 3.38 -19.50 5.99
N GLU A 110 4.17 -20.50 5.61
CA GLU A 110 3.65 -21.75 5.02
C GLU A 110 2.59 -22.45 5.87
N ARG A 111 2.65 -22.29 7.21
CA ARG A 111 1.71 -22.92 8.15
C ARG A 111 0.34 -22.25 8.21
N LEU A 112 0.26 -20.95 7.96
CA LEU A 112 -0.94 -20.15 8.21
C LEU A 112 -1.54 -19.60 6.91
N LEU A 113 -0.72 -19.30 5.91
CA LEU A 113 -1.13 -18.65 4.68
C LEU A 113 -2.25 -19.38 3.95
N GLY A 114 -2.22 -20.72 3.91
CA GLY A 114 -3.27 -21.51 3.26
C GLY A 114 -4.66 -21.25 3.85
N ARG A 115 -4.77 -21.18 5.19
CA ARG A 115 -6.03 -20.87 5.88
C ARG A 115 -6.47 -19.42 5.63
N THR A 116 -5.53 -18.48 5.62
CA THR A 116 -5.81 -17.08 5.29
C THR A 116 -6.35 -16.93 3.87
N LEU A 117 -5.73 -17.57 2.88
CA LEU A 117 -6.18 -17.50 1.49
C LEU A 117 -7.55 -18.14 1.29
N GLN A 118 -7.82 -19.26 1.96
CA GLN A 118 -9.15 -19.88 1.96
C GLN A 118 -10.21 -18.93 2.55
N ALA A 119 -9.92 -18.29 3.69
CA ALA A 119 -10.82 -17.32 4.31
C ALA A 119 -11.06 -16.10 3.40
N VAL A 120 -10.02 -15.59 2.74
CA VAL A 120 -10.14 -14.51 1.74
C VAL A 120 -11.04 -14.93 0.58
N GLN A 121 -10.87 -16.13 0.04
CA GLN A 121 -11.68 -16.64 -1.07
C GLN A 121 -13.15 -16.75 -0.67
N GLN A 122 -13.44 -17.29 0.51
CA GLN A 122 -14.80 -17.41 1.04
C GLN A 122 -15.43 -16.03 1.31
N ALA A 123 -14.68 -15.12 1.94
CA ALA A 123 -15.17 -13.77 2.24
C ALA A 123 -15.42 -12.95 0.97
N SER A 124 -14.63 -13.17 -0.09
CA SER A 124 -14.76 -12.50 -1.39
C SER A 124 -16.09 -12.77 -2.10
N ALA A 125 -16.84 -13.80 -1.69
CA ALA A 125 -18.21 -14.00 -2.15
C ALA A 125 -19.08 -12.74 -1.93
N ALA A 126 -18.82 -11.97 -0.88
CA ALA A 126 -19.50 -10.70 -0.61
C ALA A 126 -19.37 -9.67 -1.75
N PHE A 127 -18.25 -9.67 -2.47
CA PHE A 127 -18.00 -8.79 -3.61
C PHE A 127 -18.61 -9.38 -4.89
N LEU A 128 -18.44 -10.69 -5.11
CA LEU A 128 -18.96 -11.36 -6.29
C LEU A 128 -20.48 -11.27 -6.39
N THR A 129 -21.21 -11.40 -5.27
CA THR A 129 -22.68 -11.25 -5.26
C THR A 129 -23.16 -9.84 -5.62
N ARG A 130 -22.27 -8.85 -5.60
CA ARG A 130 -22.54 -7.46 -6.02
C ARG A 130 -22.14 -7.18 -7.47
N GLY A 131 -21.69 -8.21 -8.19
CA GLY A 131 -21.14 -8.07 -9.54
C GLY A 131 -19.78 -7.37 -9.56
N TRP A 132 -19.02 -7.41 -8.46
CA TRP A 132 -17.69 -6.80 -8.37
C TRP A 132 -16.60 -7.80 -8.74
N ASP A 133 -15.52 -7.30 -9.31
CA ASP A 133 -14.33 -8.10 -9.59
C ASP A 133 -13.43 -8.17 -8.35
N ARG A 134 -12.67 -9.26 -8.24
CA ARG A 134 -11.69 -9.41 -7.17
C ARG A 134 -10.42 -10.11 -7.63
N GLU A 135 -9.28 -9.59 -7.18
CA GLU A 135 -7.97 -10.24 -7.31
C GLU A 135 -7.29 -10.35 -5.94
N THR A 136 -6.40 -11.33 -5.81
CA THR A 136 -5.58 -11.51 -4.61
C THR A 136 -4.11 -11.53 -5.03
N ILE A 137 -3.32 -10.64 -4.43
CA ILE A 137 -1.88 -10.55 -4.61
C ILE A 137 -1.21 -10.93 -3.29
N VAL A 138 -0.36 -11.96 -3.33
CA VAL A 138 0.53 -12.27 -2.22
C VAL A 138 1.91 -11.73 -2.56
N CYS A 139 2.41 -10.79 -1.74
CA CYS A 139 3.78 -10.34 -1.85
C CYS A 139 4.68 -11.22 -0.99
N ASP A 140 5.45 -12.10 -1.62
CA ASP A 140 6.50 -12.88 -0.97
C ASP A 140 7.68 -11.97 -0.63
N ASN A 141 7.85 -11.71 0.66
CA ASN A 141 8.83 -10.79 1.24
C ASN A 141 10.11 -11.55 1.61
N ASN A 142 10.69 -12.22 0.61
CA ASN A 142 11.92 -13.00 0.70
C ASN A 142 11.79 -14.25 1.61
N SER A 143 10.74 -15.05 1.43
CA SER A 143 10.57 -16.30 2.18
C SER A 143 11.57 -17.39 1.76
N THR A 144 11.89 -18.28 2.69
CA THR A 144 12.77 -19.46 2.50
C THR A 144 12.01 -20.78 2.58
N ASP A 145 10.69 -20.73 2.79
CA ASP A 145 9.81 -21.87 2.99
C ASP A 145 8.83 -22.04 1.81
N ALA A 146 7.79 -22.87 1.95
CA ALA A 146 6.82 -23.12 0.88
C ALA A 146 5.80 -21.98 0.64
N THR A 147 5.92 -20.83 1.31
CA THR A 147 4.99 -19.68 1.23
C THR A 147 4.60 -19.30 -0.21
N PRO A 148 5.53 -18.98 -1.14
CA PRO A 148 5.16 -18.57 -2.49
C PRO A 148 4.46 -19.69 -3.28
N ARG A 149 4.84 -20.95 -3.06
CA ARG A 149 4.21 -22.11 -3.72
C ARG A 149 2.77 -22.28 -3.24
N ILE A 150 2.52 -22.14 -1.93
CA ILE A 150 1.17 -22.21 -1.35
C ILE A 150 0.29 -21.08 -1.89
N ALA A 151 0.82 -19.87 -1.99
CA ALA A 151 0.12 -18.72 -2.57
C ALA A 151 -0.32 -18.98 -4.01
N ALA A 152 0.61 -19.44 -4.86
CA ALA A 152 0.32 -19.75 -6.26
C ALA A 152 -0.71 -20.88 -6.40
N ALA A 153 -0.58 -21.94 -5.60
CA ALA A 153 -1.51 -23.08 -5.62
C ALA A 153 -2.95 -22.68 -5.21
N ALA A 154 -3.11 -21.66 -4.37
CA ALA A 154 -4.40 -21.10 -4.00
C ALA A 154 -4.97 -20.10 -5.02
N GLY A 155 -4.30 -19.91 -6.16
CA GLY A 155 -4.73 -19.01 -7.24
C GLY A 155 -4.44 -17.53 -6.99
N ALA A 156 -3.59 -17.20 -6.01
CA ALA A 156 -3.13 -15.83 -5.81
C ALA A 156 -1.99 -15.48 -6.77
N ARG A 157 -1.95 -14.24 -7.23
CA ARG A 157 -0.81 -13.72 -7.98
C ARG A 157 0.33 -13.46 -7.00
N VAL A 158 1.48 -14.10 -7.23
CA VAL A 158 2.65 -13.93 -6.36
C VAL A 158 3.56 -12.83 -6.92
N VAL A 159 3.98 -11.91 -6.04
CA VAL A 159 4.95 -10.86 -6.35
C VAL A 159 6.10 -10.95 -5.36
N PHE A 160 7.34 -10.88 -5.86
CA PHE A 160 8.53 -10.97 -5.02
C PHE A 160 9.04 -9.59 -4.58
N GLU A 161 9.40 -9.48 -3.30
CA GLU A 161 10.14 -8.37 -2.69
C GLU A 161 11.43 -8.91 -2.03
N PRO A 162 12.62 -8.55 -2.52
CA PRO A 162 13.88 -9.09 -2.01
C PRO A 162 14.27 -8.56 -0.62
N VAL A 163 13.82 -7.35 -0.24
CA VAL A 163 14.19 -6.74 1.04
C VAL A 163 13.11 -7.04 2.06
N ASN A 164 13.45 -7.87 3.05
CA ASN A 164 12.53 -8.27 4.11
C ASN A 164 12.07 -7.08 4.97
N GLN A 165 10.97 -6.45 4.55
CA GLN A 165 10.39 -5.29 5.20
C GLN A 165 8.90 -5.18 4.85
N ILE A 166 8.04 -5.13 5.86
CA ILE A 166 6.59 -5.19 5.66
C ILE A 166 6.04 -4.01 4.83
N ALA A 167 6.59 -2.81 5.02
CA ALA A 167 6.22 -1.62 4.24
C ALA A 167 6.50 -1.82 2.74
N ARG A 168 7.68 -2.36 2.39
CA ARG A 168 8.06 -2.67 1.01
C ARG A 168 7.16 -3.73 0.42
N ALA A 169 6.89 -4.80 1.14
CA ALA A 169 6.00 -5.87 0.67
C ALA A 169 4.58 -5.35 0.37
N ARG A 170 4.02 -4.50 1.26
CA ARG A 170 2.71 -3.86 1.01
C ARG A 170 2.76 -2.94 -0.21
N ASN A 171 3.79 -2.09 -0.33
CA ASN A 171 3.96 -1.19 -1.47
C ASN A 171 4.14 -1.96 -2.80
N ARG A 172 4.96 -3.01 -2.78
CA ARG A 172 5.25 -3.87 -3.94
C ARG A 172 3.99 -4.58 -4.43
N GLY A 173 3.22 -5.15 -3.52
CA GLY A 173 1.91 -5.75 -3.85
C GLY A 173 0.92 -4.72 -4.39
N ALA A 174 0.82 -3.55 -3.76
CA ALA A 174 -0.05 -2.46 -4.22
C ALA A 174 0.36 -1.89 -5.59
N ALA A 175 1.65 -1.89 -5.93
CA ALA A 175 2.14 -1.46 -7.24
C ALA A 175 1.71 -2.43 -8.36
N ALA A 176 1.54 -3.72 -8.05
CA ALA A 176 1.07 -4.73 -9.00
C ALA A 176 -0.46 -4.83 -9.08
N ALA A 177 -1.18 -4.18 -8.16
CA ALA A 177 -2.63 -4.22 -8.05
C ALA A 177 -3.34 -3.40 -9.13
N THR A 178 -4.45 -3.95 -9.63
CA THR A 178 -5.34 -3.34 -10.63
C THR A 178 -6.69 -2.94 -10.06
N GLY A 179 -6.97 -3.25 -8.79
CA GLY A 179 -8.21 -2.88 -8.12
C GLY A 179 -8.40 -1.37 -7.94
N ASP A 180 -9.66 -0.95 -7.95
CA ASP A 180 -10.09 0.41 -7.57
C ASP A 180 -9.91 0.65 -6.07
N TRP A 181 -10.03 -0.42 -5.30
CA TRP A 181 -9.77 -0.47 -3.87
C TRP A 181 -8.73 -1.53 -3.53
N LEU A 182 -7.87 -1.20 -2.58
CA LEU A 182 -6.90 -2.12 -1.99
C LEU A 182 -7.38 -2.54 -0.61
N ILE A 183 -7.20 -3.82 -0.28
CA ILE A 183 -7.35 -4.37 1.07
C ILE A 183 -5.99 -4.97 1.47
N PHE A 184 -5.26 -4.32 2.35
CA PHE A 184 -4.09 -4.90 3.00
C PHE A 184 -4.53 -5.82 4.12
N LEU A 185 -4.11 -7.08 4.06
CA LEU A 185 -4.46 -8.13 5.02
C LEU A 185 -3.20 -8.91 5.41
N ASP A 186 -2.95 -9.09 6.71
CA ASP A 186 -1.81 -9.89 7.15
C ASP A 186 -1.99 -11.39 6.82
N ALA A 187 -0.88 -12.07 6.53
CA ALA A 187 -0.83 -13.46 6.05
C ALA A 187 -1.27 -14.53 7.08
N ASP A 188 -1.55 -14.13 8.33
CA ASP A 188 -2.02 -14.98 9.41
C ASP A 188 -3.41 -14.56 9.95
N SER A 189 -4.17 -13.82 9.13
CA SER A 189 -5.49 -13.31 9.47
C SER A 189 -6.60 -13.95 8.63
N GLN A 190 -7.81 -14.06 9.21
CA GLN A 190 -8.95 -14.77 8.62
C GLN A 190 -10.17 -13.83 8.57
N PRO A 191 -10.41 -13.14 7.44
CA PRO A 191 -11.60 -12.31 7.28
C PRO A 191 -12.86 -13.17 7.17
N THR A 192 -13.96 -12.68 7.73
CA THR A 192 -15.28 -13.29 7.55
C THR A 192 -16.00 -12.67 6.35
N ARG A 193 -16.95 -13.41 5.77
CA ARG A 193 -17.85 -12.85 4.74
C ARG A 193 -18.57 -11.60 5.23
N ALA A 194 -19.05 -11.60 6.47
CA ALA A 194 -19.76 -10.47 7.06
C ALA A 194 -18.89 -9.21 7.17
N LEU A 195 -17.58 -9.35 7.46
CA LEU A 195 -16.64 -8.23 7.42
C LEU A 195 -16.51 -7.66 6.00
N PHE A 196 -16.38 -8.51 4.98
CA PHE A 196 -16.30 -8.03 3.58
C PHE A 196 -17.62 -7.42 3.10
N GLU A 197 -18.77 -7.88 3.60
CA GLU A 197 -20.08 -7.23 3.38
C GLU A 197 -20.17 -5.84 4.04
N GLU A 198 -19.55 -5.64 5.21
CA GLU A 198 -19.40 -4.30 5.79
C GLU A 198 -18.50 -3.40 4.92
N VAL A 199 -17.36 -3.90 4.46
CA VAL A 199 -16.46 -3.15 3.56
C VAL A 199 -17.19 -2.75 2.28
N ALA A 200 -17.91 -3.69 1.64
CA ALA A 200 -18.66 -3.42 0.42
C ALA A 200 -19.71 -2.31 0.63
N ARG A 201 -20.47 -2.36 1.74
CA ARG A 201 -21.44 -1.31 2.09
C ARG A 201 -20.79 0.06 2.28
N VAL A 202 -19.60 0.12 2.86
CA VAL A 202 -18.86 1.38 3.02
C VAL A 202 -18.45 1.94 1.66
N ILE A 203 -17.96 1.08 0.76
CA ILE A 203 -17.55 1.45 -0.59
C ILE A 203 -18.75 1.94 -1.40
N GLU A 204 -19.86 1.20 -1.40
CA GLU A 204 -21.13 1.56 -2.08
C GLU A 204 -21.67 2.90 -1.61
N ALA A 205 -21.57 3.18 -0.30
CA ALA A 205 -22.02 4.45 0.24
C ALA A 205 -21.19 5.64 -0.25
N GLY A 206 -19.95 5.44 -0.73
CA GLY A 206 -19.07 6.48 -1.27
C GLY A 206 -18.59 7.53 -0.25
N ARG A 207 -18.94 7.37 1.03
CA ARG A 207 -18.68 8.38 2.08
C ARG A 207 -17.29 8.30 2.69
N ALA A 208 -16.65 7.13 2.68
CA ALA A 208 -15.31 6.95 3.25
C ALA A 208 -14.27 6.83 2.13
N ILE A 209 -13.05 7.30 2.41
CA ILE A 209 -11.88 7.13 1.51
C ILE A 209 -11.06 5.87 1.87
N ALA A 210 -11.19 5.41 3.10
CA ALA A 210 -10.47 4.28 3.67
C ALA A 210 -11.14 3.80 4.97
N GLY A 211 -10.70 2.66 5.45
CA GLY A 211 -11.05 2.16 6.76
C GLY A 211 -10.22 0.97 7.20
N GLY A 212 -10.56 0.47 8.37
CA GLY A 212 -9.98 -0.73 8.94
C GLY A 212 -11.01 -1.41 9.83
N CYS A 213 -10.57 -2.40 10.60
CA CYS A 213 -11.46 -3.05 11.56
C CYS A 213 -10.77 -3.29 12.91
N THR A 214 -11.60 -3.51 13.93
CA THR A 214 -11.13 -4.05 15.20
C THR A 214 -10.64 -5.49 15.04
N LEU A 215 -9.76 -5.91 15.93
CA LEU A 215 -9.14 -7.22 15.89
C LEU A 215 -9.69 -8.13 16.99
N THR A 216 -9.74 -9.43 16.71
CA THR A 216 -9.95 -10.49 17.69
C THR A 216 -8.87 -11.56 17.54
N MET A 217 -8.46 -12.19 18.64
CA MET A 217 -7.53 -13.32 18.61
C MET A 217 -8.06 -14.44 19.49
N GLN A 218 -7.89 -15.68 19.04
CA GLN A 218 -8.17 -16.87 19.85
C GLN A 218 -6.97 -17.15 20.76
N THR A 219 -6.94 -16.49 21.93
CA THR A 219 -5.88 -16.67 22.93
C THR A 219 -6.43 -17.05 24.30
N SER A 220 -5.70 -17.92 25.00
CA SER A 220 -5.91 -18.24 26.42
C SER A 220 -5.34 -17.18 27.36
N HIS A 221 -4.46 -16.29 26.89
CA HIS A 221 -3.76 -15.30 27.72
C HIS A 221 -4.63 -14.07 28.02
N ARG A 222 -5.01 -13.90 29.30
CA ARG A 222 -5.86 -12.78 29.76
C ARG A 222 -5.26 -11.41 29.48
N VAL A 223 -3.95 -11.25 29.66
CA VAL A 223 -3.25 -9.97 29.42
C VAL A 223 -3.32 -9.57 27.95
N ALA A 224 -3.09 -10.51 27.02
CA ALA A 224 -3.20 -10.26 25.59
C ALA A 224 -4.62 -9.80 25.20
N ARG A 225 -5.65 -10.38 25.84
CA ARG A 225 -7.05 -9.95 25.64
C ARG A 225 -7.30 -8.51 26.10
N TRP A 226 -6.74 -8.09 27.24
CA TRP A 226 -6.86 -6.72 27.73
C TRP A 226 -6.12 -5.71 26.85
N ILE A 227 -4.90 -6.05 26.42
CA ILE A 227 -4.13 -5.21 25.47
C ILE A 227 -4.92 -5.05 24.17
N LEU A 228 -5.47 -6.13 23.64
CA LEU A 228 -6.29 -6.11 22.42
C LEU A 228 -7.56 -5.26 22.60
N ALA A 229 -8.24 -5.37 23.74
CA ALA A 229 -9.41 -4.56 24.05
C ALA A 229 -9.06 -3.06 24.14
N GLY A 230 -7.97 -2.72 24.82
CA GLY A 230 -7.45 -1.35 24.88
C GLY A 230 -7.08 -0.80 23.50
N TRP A 231 -6.41 -1.60 22.67
CA TRP A 231 -6.12 -1.25 21.28
C TRP A 231 -7.40 -1.01 20.47
N ASN A 232 -8.40 -1.90 20.56
CA ASN A 232 -9.66 -1.74 19.84
C ASN A 232 -10.41 -0.46 20.27
N LEU A 233 -10.37 -0.11 21.55
CA LEU A 233 -10.93 1.14 22.06
C LEU A 233 -10.22 2.36 21.45
N LEU A 234 -8.88 2.37 21.53
CA LEU A 234 -8.07 3.47 20.97
C LEU A 234 -8.22 3.58 19.44
N SER A 235 -8.30 2.45 18.74
CA SER A 235 -8.55 2.38 17.31
C SER A 235 -9.87 3.04 16.95
N ARG A 236 -10.95 2.69 17.67
CA ARG A 236 -12.29 3.26 17.44
C ARG A 236 -12.37 4.75 17.77
N MET A 237 -11.82 5.17 18.90
CA MET A 237 -11.87 6.57 19.31
C MET A 237 -10.96 7.46 18.45
N GLY A 238 -9.77 6.96 18.14
CA GLY A 238 -8.77 7.72 17.42
C GLY A 238 -8.85 7.57 15.90
N GLY A 239 -9.60 6.62 15.35
CA GLY A 239 -9.55 6.27 13.92
C GLY A 239 -8.18 5.70 13.52
N TRP A 240 -7.56 4.90 14.39
CA TRP A 240 -6.27 4.26 14.11
C TRP A 240 -6.47 2.92 13.41
N LEU A 241 -5.87 2.76 12.24
CA LEU A 241 -6.00 1.55 11.45
C LEU A 241 -5.04 0.49 11.98
N ALA A 242 -5.56 -0.71 12.22
CA ALA A 242 -4.72 -1.85 12.56
C ALA A 242 -3.98 -2.31 11.30
N GLY A 243 -2.66 -2.53 11.40
CA GLY A 243 -1.85 -2.98 10.26
C GLY A 243 -2.33 -4.30 9.64
N ALA A 244 -3.01 -5.14 10.44
CA ALA A 244 -3.58 -6.41 10.00
C ALA A 244 -4.74 -6.27 9.01
N PHE A 245 -5.45 -5.14 8.99
CA PHE A 245 -6.55 -4.90 8.04
C PHE A 245 -6.75 -3.43 7.72
N ILE A 246 -6.45 -3.05 6.47
CA ILE A 246 -6.65 -1.70 5.95
C ILE A 246 -7.30 -1.80 4.58
N PHE A 247 -8.43 -1.14 4.36
CA PHE A 247 -8.97 -0.93 3.03
C PHE A 247 -8.93 0.54 2.63
N ILE A 248 -8.61 0.83 1.37
CA ILE A 248 -8.39 2.20 0.89
C ILE A 248 -8.60 2.28 -0.62
N GLU A 249 -9.09 3.43 -1.09
CA GLU A 249 -9.11 3.74 -2.52
C GLU A 249 -7.69 3.73 -3.10
N THR A 250 -7.50 3.01 -4.20
CA THR A 250 -6.21 2.95 -4.90
C THR A 250 -5.67 4.35 -5.26
N PRO A 251 -6.48 5.30 -5.77
CA PRO A 251 -6.03 6.68 -5.98
C PRO A 251 -5.53 7.37 -4.71
N ALA A 252 -6.20 7.18 -3.57
CA ALA A 252 -5.81 7.77 -2.29
C ALA A 252 -4.49 7.17 -1.79
N PHE A 253 -4.32 5.85 -1.89
CA PHE A 253 -3.07 5.18 -1.54
C PHE A 253 -1.89 5.70 -2.38
N ARG A 254 -2.09 5.83 -3.70
CA ARG A 254 -1.09 6.38 -4.63
C ARG A 254 -0.76 7.84 -4.32
N GLN A 255 -1.75 8.66 -4.01
CA GLN A 255 -1.55 10.06 -3.64
C GLN A 255 -0.72 10.22 -2.35
N LEU A 256 -0.85 9.27 -1.41
CA LEU A 256 -0.05 9.27 -0.19
C LEU A 256 1.41 8.84 -0.44
N GLY A 257 1.71 8.18 -1.57
CA GLY A 257 3.02 7.60 -1.82
C GLY A 257 3.27 6.28 -1.07
N GLY A 258 2.19 5.58 -0.68
CA GLY A 258 2.27 4.29 0.01
C GLY A 258 2.79 4.35 1.45
N PHE A 259 3.18 3.20 1.99
CA PHE A 259 3.77 3.04 3.31
C PHE A 259 5.22 3.52 3.33
N ASN A 260 5.66 4.08 4.46
CA ASN A 260 7.00 4.63 4.59
C ASN A 260 8.05 3.50 4.74
N GLU A 261 8.89 3.32 3.72
CA GLU A 261 9.95 2.32 3.69
C GLU A 261 11.17 2.65 4.57
N ALA A 262 11.20 3.80 5.24
CA ALA A 262 12.20 4.07 6.28
C ALA A 262 11.85 3.41 7.62
N LEU A 263 10.61 2.89 7.78
CA LEU A 263 10.11 2.31 9.03
C LEU A 263 10.03 0.78 8.92
N TYR A 264 10.55 0.10 9.94
CA TYR A 264 10.48 -1.35 10.13
C TYR A 264 9.32 -1.78 11.05
N VAL A 265 8.81 -0.86 11.87
CA VAL A 265 7.61 -1.02 12.69
C VAL A 265 6.84 0.30 12.76
N ALA A 266 5.54 0.23 13.04
CA ALA A 266 4.65 1.39 13.14
C ALA A 266 4.46 2.18 11.83
N GLU A 267 4.79 1.57 10.70
CA GLU A 267 4.56 2.13 9.36
C GLU A 267 3.07 2.41 9.10
N GLU A 268 2.18 1.61 9.68
CA GLU A 268 0.73 1.75 9.60
C GLU A 268 0.24 2.95 10.40
N ILE A 269 0.88 3.27 11.52
CA ILE A 269 0.53 4.41 12.37
C ILE A 269 0.89 5.71 11.64
N GLU A 270 2.10 5.79 11.11
CA GLU A 270 2.57 6.93 10.30
C GLU A 270 1.67 7.11 9.07
N PHE A 271 1.40 6.02 8.33
CA PHE A 271 0.50 6.01 7.19
C PHE A 271 -0.90 6.52 7.57
N THR A 272 -1.46 6.05 8.68
CA THR A 272 -2.77 6.50 9.18
C THR A 272 -2.79 8.01 9.48
N GLN A 273 -1.70 8.58 9.98
CA GLN A 273 -1.62 10.03 10.22
C GLN A 273 -1.65 10.84 8.92
N ARG A 274 -0.93 10.39 7.87
CA ARG A 274 -1.00 11.01 6.54
C ARG A 274 -2.40 10.86 5.94
N LEU A 275 -2.98 9.66 6.02
CA LEU A 275 -4.32 9.36 5.52
C LEU A 275 -5.40 10.21 6.21
N LYS A 276 -5.33 10.42 7.53
CA LYS A 276 -6.27 11.30 8.26
C LYS A 276 -6.23 12.74 7.76
N ARG A 277 -5.05 13.24 7.38
CA ARG A 277 -4.91 14.58 6.80
C ARG A 277 -5.56 14.65 5.42
N LEU A 278 -5.40 13.61 4.61
CA LEU A 278 -6.03 13.51 3.29
C LEU A 278 -7.56 13.40 3.41
N ALA A 279 -8.06 12.51 4.27
CA ALA A 279 -9.48 12.30 4.55
C ALA A 279 -10.19 13.61 4.97
N ARG A 280 -9.54 14.39 5.86
CA ARG A 280 -10.04 15.72 6.27
C ARG A 280 -10.13 16.70 5.11
N LYS A 281 -9.11 16.76 4.26
CA LYS A 281 -9.11 17.63 3.06
C LYS A 281 -10.19 17.22 2.05
N ALA A 282 -10.44 15.93 1.91
CA ALA A 282 -11.44 15.38 0.99
C ALA A 282 -12.88 15.42 1.53
N GLY A 283 -13.09 15.76 2.81
CA GLY A 283 -14.41 15.69 3.45
C GLY A 283 -14.98 14.27 3.57
N ARG A 284 -14.14 13.24 3.40
CA ARG A 284 -14.52 11.82 3.39
C ARG A 284 -13.79 11.11 4.52
N PRO A 285 -14.46 10.74 5.63
CA PRO A 285 -13.80 10.19 6.81
C PRO A 285 -13.15 8.83 6.58
N ILE A 286 -12.30 8.44 7.54
CA ILE A 286 -11.84 7.06 7.72
C ILE A 286 -12.85 6.36 8.64
N VAL A 287 -13.16 5.10 8.38
CA VAL A 287 -14.09 4.31 9.21
C VAL A 287 -13.40 3.13 9.89
N ILE A 288 -13.83 2.80 11.12
CA ILE A 288 -13.38 1.63 11.86
C ILE A 288 -14.57 0.67 12.04
N LEU A 289 -14.53 -0.42 11.30
CA LEU A 289 -15.51 -1.51 11.39
C LEU A 289 -15.29 -2.29 12.68
N HIS A 290 -16.37 -2.63 13.39
CA HIS A 290 -16.26 -3.25 14.70
C HIS A 290 -17.30 -4.34 14.97
N ARG A 291 -18.28 -4.52 14.07
CA ARG A 291 -19.31 -5.55 14.25
C ARG A 291 -18.77 -6.94 13.94
N HIS A 292 -17.95 -7.05 12.90
CA HIS A 292 -17.27 -8.29 12.53
C HIS A 292 -15.75 -8.13 12.63
N PRO A 293 -15.16 -8.25 13.84
CA PRO A 293 -13.71 -8.09 14.02
C PRO A 293 -12.93 -9.13 13.22
N LEU A 294 -11.76 -8.74 12.73
CA LEU A 294 -10.85 -9.65 12.03
C LEU A 294 -10.21 -10.62 13.02
N LEU A 295 -10.31 -11.91 12.74
CA LEU A 295 -9.57 -12.94 13.47
C LEU A 295 -8.11 -12.93 13.03
N THR A 296 -7.19 -12.68 13.96
CA THR A 296 -5.74 -12.73 13.73
C THR A 296 -5.08 -13.76 14.64
N SER A 297 -3.95 -14.30 14.19
CA SER A 297 -3.18 -15.31 14.92
C SER A 297 -2.51 -14.70 16.16
N ASP A 298 -2.64 -15.38 17.30
CA ASP A 298 -1.89 -15.10 18.53
C ASP A 298 -0.50 -15.76 18.54
N ARG A 299 -0.04 -16.29 17.39
CA ARG A 299 1.27 -16.97 17.26
C ARG A 299 2.41 -16.14 17.84
N LYS A 300 2.48 -14.84 17.55
CA LYS A 300 3.53 -13.97 18.11
C LYS A 300 3.43 -13.81 19.62
N VAL A 301 2.23 -13.85 20.19
CA VAL A 301 2.03 -13.81 21.65
C VAL A 301 2.55 -15.09 22.31
N ARG A 302 2.45 -16.24 21.62
CA ARG A 302 2.96 -17.52 22.12
C ARG A 302 4.46 -17.71 21.90
N LEU A 303 4.99 -17.16 20.80
CA LEU A 303 6.36 -17.40 20.36
C LEU A 303 7.40 -16.61 21.16
N TYR A 304 7.01 -15.44 21.67
CA TYR A 304 7.90 -14.57 22.44
C TYR A 304 7.48 -14.52 23.91
N GLY A 305 8.47 -14.60 24.79
CA GLY A 305 8.23 -14.52 26.23
C GLY A 305 7.81 -13.11 26.68
N PRO A 306 7.13 -12.97 27.83
CA PRO A 306 6.78 -11.66 28.39
C PRO A 306 7.98 -10.71 28.54
N GLY A 307 9.17 -11.26 28.85
CA GLY A 307 10.41 -10.48 28.97
C GLY A 307 10.95 -9.95 27.63
N GLU A 308 10.75 -10.66 26.53
CA GLU A 308 11.16 -10.21 25.19
C GLU A 308 10.23 -9.09 24.70
N HIS A 309 8.91 -9.23 24.92
CA HIS A 309 7.95 -8.16 24.67
C HIS A 309 8.23 -6.92 25.51
N LEU A 310 8.49 -7.08 26.81
CA LEU A 310 8.80 -5.96 27.70
C LEU A 310 10.09 -5.24 27.27
N ARG A 311 11.12 -6.00 26.88
CA ARG A 311 12.37 -5.44 26.36
C ARG A 311 12.15 -4.63 25.09
N PHE A 312 11.35 -5.14 24.15
CA PHE A 312 10.99 -4.41 22.94
C PHE A 312 10.25 -3.10 23.27
N TRP A 313 9.23 -3.16 24.13
CA TRP A 313 8.49 -1.95 24.55
C TRP A 313 9.40 -0.95 25.27
N TRP A 314 10.31 -1.41 26.12
CA TRP A 314 11.28 -0.54 26.80
C TRP A 314 12.26 0.13 25.81
N GLN A 315 12.74 -0.60 24.81
CA GLN A 315 13.57 -0.04 23.73
C GLN A 315 12.79 0.94 22.85
N ALA A 316 11.53 0.64 22.54
CA ALA A 316 10.64 1.54 21.81
C ALA A 316 10.39 2.85 22.58
N LEU A 317 10.32 2.80 23.92
CA LEU A 317 10.20 3.99 24.76
C LEU A 317 11.49 4.81 24.85
N ARG A 318 12.66 4.16 24.99
CA ARG A 318 13.95 4.85 25.16
C ARG A 318 14.53 5.43 23.88
N ALA A 319 14.36 4.74 22.75
CA ALA A 319 14.98 5.11 21.48
C ALA A 319 13.98 4.92 20.32
N PRO A 320 12.82 5.62 20.33
CA PRO A 320 11.71 5.36 19.41
C PRO A 320 12.12 5.44 17.94
N ARG A 321 12.92 6.45 17.57
CA ARG A 321 13.43 6.58 16.18
C ARG A 321 14.29 5.40 15.77
N GLN A 322 15.27 5.02 16.60
CA GLN A 322 16.19 3.93 16.28
C GLN A 322 15.48 2.58 16.21
N THR A 323 14.55 2.31 17.14
CA THR A 323 13.74 1.09 17.14
C THR A 323 12.85 1.01 15.90
N MET A 324 12.30 2.14 15.44
CA MET A 324 11.45 2.15 14.25
C MET A 324 12.21 2.11 12.93
N THR A 325 13.46 2.59 12.86
CA THR A 325 14.22 2.67 11.59
C THR A 325 15.29 1.60 11.43
N CYS A 326 15.50 0.73 12.42
CA CYS A 326 16.53 -0.30 12.39
C CYS A 326 15.92 -1.71 12.46
N ARG A 327 16.28 -2.57 11.50
CA ARG A 327 15.84 -3.98 11.45
C ARG A 327 16.22 -4.74 12.73
N ASP A 328 17.46 -4.57 13.19
CA ASP A 328 18.02 -5.33 14.31
C ASP A 328 17.36 -4.98 15.65
N ALA A 329 16.68 -3.82 15.73
CA ALA A 329 15.91 -3.41 16.89
C ALA A 329 14.48 -3.98 16.92
N CYS A 330 14.07 -4.72 15.89
CA CYS A 330 12.73 -5.32 15.77
C CYS A 330 12.77 -6.86 15.67
N PRO A 331 13.45 -7.58 16.61
CA PRO A 331 13.63 -9.03 16.51
C PRO A 331 12.30 -9.79 16.45
N VAL A 332 11.26 -9.31 17.15
CA VAL A 332 9.90 -9.91 17.15
C VAL A 332 9.30 -10.08 15.75
N TRP A 333 9.72 -9.26 14.79
CA TRP A 333 9.25 -9.31 13.40
C TRP A 333 10.27 -9.91 12.42
N TYR A 334 11.57 -9.85 12.74
CA TYR A 334 12.67 -10.07 11.78
C TYR A 334 13.72 -11.12 12.19
N ASP A 335 13.60 -11.76 13.36
CA ASP A 335 14.55 -12.80 13.82
C ASP A 335 14.38 -14.17 13.15
N GLY A 336 13.34 -14.33 12.33
CA GLY A 336 13.04 -15.54 11.56
C GLY A 336 12.26 -16.62 12.32
N ARG A 337 11.96 -16.45 13.62
CA ARG A 337 11.15 -17.42 14.37
C ARG A 337 9.70 -17.36 13.86
N ARG A 338 9.20 -18.45 13.25
CA ARG A 338 7.81 -18.57 12.77
C ARG A 338 7.22 -19.98 12.94
#